data_AF-A0A936SMI5-F1
#
_entry.id   AF-A0A936SMI5-F1
#
_cell.length_a   1.000
_cell.length_b   1.000
_cell.length_c   1.000
_cell.angle_alpha   90.00
_cell.angle_beta   90.00
_cell.angle_gamma   90.00
#
_symmetry.space_group_name_H-M   'P 1'
#
loop_
_entity.id
_entity.type
_entity.pdbx_description
1 polymer ?
#
loop_
_entity_poly.entity_id
_entity_poly.type
_entity_poly.pdbx_seq_one_letter_code
_entity_poly.pdbx_strand_id
1 'polypeptide(L)' 'MRVWEARKDDWLYRIEEDLPDVGFYLRGYQAGADIFDYLQDTSEICMKFANQEYGLPLDAWELIQK' A
#
# COMPACT_ATOMS: atom_id res chain seq x y z
N MET A 1 6.68 0.57 13.09
CA MET A 1 6.65 0.91 11.65
C MET A 1 5.54 0.07 11.08
N ARG A 2 4.45 0.73 10.71
CA ARG A 2 3.22 0.07 10.31
C ARG A 2 3.29 -0.40 8.87
N VAL A 3 2.86 -1.64 8.63
CA VAL A 3 2.83 -2.24 7.29
C VAL A 3 1.46 -2.86 7.05
N TRP A 4 0.84 -2.51 5.92
CA TRP A 4 -0.38 -3.14 5.43
C TRP A 4 -0.14 -3.83 4.10
N GLU A 5 -0.81 -4.94 3.85
CA GLU A 5 -0.79 -5.64 2.58
C GLU A 5 -2.20 -5.87 2.04
N ALA A 6 -2.32 -5.84 0.72
CA ALA A 6 -3.51 -6.27 0.01
C ALA A 6 -3.11 -6.98 -1.28
N ARG A 7 -3.94 -7.93 -1.72
CA ARG A 7 -3.70 -8.70 -2.94
C ARG A 7 -4.88 -8.53 -3.89
N LYS A 8 -4.57 -8.37 -5.16
CA LYS A 8 -5.57 -8.35 -6.23
C LYS A 8 -4.93 -8.91 -7.49
N ASP A 9 -5.56 -9.92 -8.08
CA ASP A 9 -5.02 -10.66 -9.22
C ASP A 9 -3.57 -11.15 -8.92
N ASP A 10 -2.62 -10.93 -9.84
CA ASP A 10 -1.20 -11.28 -9.66
C ASP A 10 -0.37 -10.20 -8.93
N TRP A 11 -1.03 -9.20 -8.35
CA TRP A 11 -0.38 -8.06 -7.70
C TRP A 11 -0.41 -8.16 -6.19
N LEU A 12 0.70 -7.78 -5.57
CA LEU A 12 0.81 -7.49 -4.15
C LEU A 12 0.97 -5.98 -3.98
N TYR A 13 0.11 -5.37 -3.17
CA TYR A 13 0.21 -3.98 -2.79
C TYR A 13 0.62 -3.91 -1.34
N ARG A 14 1.55 -3.03 -1.03
CA ARG A 14 2.03 -2.83 0.35
C ARG A 14 2.05 -1.36 0.70
N ILE A 15 1.53 -1.03 1.87
CA ILE A 15 1.67 0.29 2.47
C ILE A 15 2.71 0.18 3.56
N GLU A 16 3.81 0.93 3.45
CA GLU A 16 4.89 0.99 4.43
C GLU A 16 4.96 2.39 5.03
N GLU A 17 4.86 2.52 6.36
CA GLU A 17 5.14 3.78 7.06
C GLU A 17 6.62 4.14 6.92
N ASP A 18 6.92 5.28 6.31
CA ASP A 18 8.30 5.79 6.21
C ASP A 18 8.55 6.79 7.32
N LEU A 19 9.35 6.35 8.31
CA LEU A 19 9.62 7.03 9.58
C LEU A 19 8.33 7.44 10.34
N PRO A 20 8.35 7.50 11.67
CA PRO A 20 7.26 8.18 12.37
C PRO A 20 7.28 9.64 11.90
N ASP A 21 6.21 10.06 11.19
CA ASP A 21 5.91 11.44 10.79
C ASP A 21 6.34 11.93 9.38
N VAL A 22 6.94 11.09 8.52
CA VAL A 22 7.25 11.53 7.12
C VAL A 22 6.14 11.16 6.15
N GLY A 23 5.66 9.91 6.19
CA GLY A 23 4.52 9.50 5.36
C GLY A 23 4.37 8.00 5.23
N PHE A 24 3.68 7.58 4.16
CA PHE A 24 3.40 6.19 3.83
C PHE A 24 3.67 5.96 2.35
N TYR A 25 4.50 4.98 2.03
CA TYR A 25 4.67 4.50 0.66
C TYR A 25 3.61 3.47 0.34
N LEU A 26 2.86 3.67 -0.75
CA LEU A 26 2.15 2.61 -1.44
C LEU A 26 3.08 2.00 -2.50
N ARG A 27 3.39 0.72 -2.39
CA ARG A 27 4.21 -0.04 -3.34
C ARG A 27 3.42 -1.11 -4.04
N GLY A 28 3.73 -1.33 -5.32
CA GLY A 28 3.12 -2.36 -6.15
C GLY A 28 4.14 -3.37 -6.64
N TYR A 29 3.87 -4.65 -6.37
CA TYR A 29 4.72 -5.76 -6.75
C TYR A 29 4.02 -6.69 -7.72
N GLN A 30 4.74 -7.15 -8.74
CA GLN A 30 4.29 -8.19 -9.66
C GLN A 30 5.42 -9.21 -9.87
N ALA A 31 5.12 -10.49 -9.73
CA ALA A 31 6.12 -11.57 -9.81
C ALA A 31 7.37 -11.36 -8.91
N GLY A 32 7.20 -10.68 -7.77
CA GLY A 32 8.27 -10.35 -6.83
C GLY A 32 9.14 -9.14 -7.19
N ALA A 33 8.91 -8.50 -8.34
CA ALA A 33 9.57 -7.25 -8.70
C ALA A 33 8.78 -6.04 -8.18
N ASP A 34 9.50 -5.02 -7.69
CA ASP A 34 8.94 -3.71 -7.35
C ASP A 34 8.72 -2.91 -8.64
N ILE A 35 7.47 -2.54 -8.90
CA ILE A 35 7.07 -1.91 -10.16
C ILE A 35 6.83 -0.40 -9.98
N PHE A 36 6.32 0.00 -8.82
CA PHE A 36 6.03 1.39 -8.53
C PHE A 36 5.95 1.64 -7.03
N ASP A 37 6.24 2.89 -6.65
CA ASP A 37 6.01 3.43 -5.32
C ASP A 37 5.37 4.83 -5.41
N TYR A 38 4.49 5.13 -4.46
CA TYR A 38 3.85 6.44 -4.30
C TYR A 38 3.89 6.85 -2.83
N LEU A 39 4.54 7.97 -2.53
CA LEU A 39 4.55 8.56 -1.18
C LEU A 39 3.26 9.36 -0.94
N GLN A 40 2.62 9.13 0.20
CA GLN A 40 1.42 9.83 0.65
C GLN A 40 1.52 10.20 2.13
N ASP A 41 0.72 11.17 2.58
CA ASP A 41 0.78 11.65 3.96
C ASP A 41 0.20 10.66 4.98
N THR A 42 -0.80 9.85 4.59
CA THR A 42 -1.43 8.86 5.48
C THR A 42 -1.72 7.53 4.78
N SER A 43 -1.80 6.45 5.57
CA SER A 43 -2.22 5.14 5.06
C SER A 43 -3.62 5.16 4.45
N GLU A 44 -4.56 5.98 4.97
CA GLU A 44 -5.89 6.09 4.35
C GLU A 44 -5.83 6.73 2.96
N ILE A 45 -4.90 7.65 2.72
CA ILE A 45 -4.70 8.23 1.38
C ILE A 45 -4.18 7.15 0.43
N CYS A 46 -3.21 6.33 0.84
CA CYS A 46 -2.74 5.20 0.05
C CYS A 46 -3.88 4.23 -0.31
N MET A 47 -4.74 3.87 0.65
CA MET A 47 -5.86 2.96 0.41
C MET A 47 -6.88 3.55 -0.57
N LYS A 48 -7.18 4.85 -0.45
CA LYS A 48 -8.08 5.56 -1.38
C LYS A 48 -7.50 5.66 -2.78
N PHE A 49 -6.21 5.99 -2.90
CA PHE A 49 -5.50 6.03 -4.18
C PHE A 49 -5.53 4.66 -4.86
N ALA A 50 -5.20 3.59 -4.13
CA ALA A 50 -5.24 2.24 -4.67
C ALA A 50 -6.66 1.79 -5.06
N ASN A 51 -7.68 2.25 -4.35
CA ASN A 51 -9.07 2.03 -4.74
C ASN A 51 -9.42 2.72 -6.06
N GLN A 52 -9.01 3.98 -6.23
CA GLN A 52 -9.30 4.77 -7.43
C GLN A 52 -8.52 4.28 -8.66
N GLU A 53 -7.21 4.03 -8.51
CA GLU A 53 -6.33 3.71 -9.64
C GLU A 53 -6.31 2.22 -9.99
N TYR A 54 -6.41 1.33 -8.99
CA TYR A 54 -6.24 -0.11 -9.16
C TYR A 54 -7.49 -0.94 -8.81
N GLY A 55 -8.55 -0.28 -8.33
CA GLY A 55 -9.79 -0.93 -7.93
C GLY A 55 -9.66 -1.80 -6.69
N LEU A 56 -8.67 -1.56 -5.81
CA LEU A 56 -8.54 -2.29 -4.54
C LEU A 56 -9.61 -1.84 -3.54
N PRO A 57 -10.45 -2.73 -3.00
CA PRO A 57 -11.39 -2.37 -1.94
C PRO A 57 -10.69 -1.81 -0.70
N LEU A 58 -11.31 -0.85 -0.01
CA LEU A 58 -10.75 -0.22 1.20
C LEU A 58 -10.62 -1.21 2.37
N ASP A 59 -11.40 -2.28 2.36
CA ASP A 59 -11.41 -3.35 3.36
C ASP A 59 -10.51 -4.54 2.98
N ALA A 60 -9.81 -4.48 1.83
CA ALA A 60 -8.88 -5.52 1.38
C ALA A 60 -7.52 -5.51 2.10
N TRP A 61 -7.27 -4.52 2.97
CA TRP A 61 -5.97 -4.27 3.59
C TRP A 61 -5.83 -4.96 4.94
N GLU A 62 -4.79 -5.78 5.07
CA GLU A 62 -4.43 -6.46 6.31
C GLU A 62 -3.21 -5.80 6.95
N LEU A 63 -3.30 -5.45 8.23
CA LEU A 63 -2.15 -4.95 8.99
C LEU A 63 -1.23 -6.12 9.35
N ILE A 64 -0.03 -6.15 8.79
CA ILE A 64 0.96 -7.23 8.98
C ILE A 64 1.92 -6.90 10.12
N GLN A 65 2.25 -5.61 10.30
CA GLN A 65 3.19 -5.16 11.33
C GLN A 65 2.78 -3.79 11.87
N LYS A 66 3.04 -3.54 13.17
CA LYS A 66 2.80 -2.27 13.85
C LYS A 66 4.11 -1.62 14.30
#